data_AF-A0A9W7Y543-F1
#
_entry.id   AF-A0A9W7Y543-F1
#
_cell.length_a   1.000
_cell.length_b   1.000
_cell.length_c   1.000
_cell.angle_alpha   90.00
_cell.angle_beta   90.00
_cell.angle_gamma   90.00
#
_symmetry.space_group_name_H-M   'P 1'
#
loop_
_entity.id
_entity.type
_entity.pdbx_description
1 polymer ?
#
loop_
_entity_poly.entity_id
_entity_poly.type
_entity_poly.pdbx_seq_one_letter_code
_entity_poly.pdbx_strand_id
1 'polypeptide(L)'
;MVGVQRPIEFYVSALMMAVGLIGTFTEHNFLQPAKSDQASGAWSHKDLQHTMIGISWFAAGLLGMLMAWNSHPRNRNVVPAITFIATGIAMIIHQQDLAMSSQVHFLFGASLVCLGLTTIGEITLLGAGVVDDYSEPAPFQYVTVLFMCSSGMSLMGANRDMILLLINSQIEAATYALILLSLSFVVVFYFYLLIDLYRALAGPPSAKYRELGDRCPDPPSQRFSKSSQGTTLSQPRTPLGLTPATLDI
;
A
#
# COMPACT_ATOMS: atom_id res chain seq x y z
N MET A 1 27.04 6.32 11.09
CA MET A 1 25.78 5.61 11.42
C MET A 1 24.80 5.85 10.26
N VAL A 2 24.63 4.88 9.36
CA VAL A 2 23.58 4.96 8.34
C VAL A 2 22.32 4.45 9.03
N GLY A 3 21.73 5.31 9.86
CA GLY A 3 20.72 4.95 10.84
C GLY A 3 19.33 4.90 10.23
N VAL A 4 18.81 3.68 10.11
CA VAL A 4 17.39 3.32 10.08
C VAL A 4 16.56 4.06 9.03
N GLN A 5 16.36 3.41 7.87
CA GLN A 5 15.32 3.82 6.92
C GLN A 5 13.96 3.74 7.63
N ARG A 6 13.24 4.86 7.70
CA ARG A 6 11.89 4.93 8.27
C ARG A 6 10.93 3.99 7.52
N PRO A 7 9.86 3.48 8.16
CA PRO A 7 8.86 2.67 7.46
C PRO A 7 8.25 3.45 6.29
N ILE A 8 7.82 2.75 5.23
CA ILE A 8 7.29 3.39 4.00
C ILE A 8 6.13 4.34 4.30
N GLU A 9 5.32 4.02 5.32
CA GLU A 9 4.21 4.84 5.78
C GLU A 9 4.66 6.22 6.23
N PHE A 10 5.88 6.38 6.74
CA PHE A 10 6.41 7.70 7.05
C PHE A 10 6.41 8.62 5.82
N TYR A 11 6.91 8.11 4.70
CA TYR A 11 7.01 8.87 3.45
C TYR A 11 5.63 9.08 2.81
N VAL A 12 4.77 8.06 2.86
CA VAL A 12 3.38 8.18 2.38
C VAL A 12 2.63 9.23 3.21
N SER A 13 2.74 9.20 4.54
CA SER A 13 2.13 10.19 5.42
C SER A 13 2.70 11.59 5.21
N ALA A 14 3.99 11.74 4.93
CA ALA A 14 4.59 13.02 4.58
C ALA A 14 4.04 13.58 3.26
N LEU A 15 3.87 12.73 2.25
CA LEU A 15 3.23 13.09 1.00
C LEU A 15 1.77 13.50 1.22
N MET A 16 1.01 12.71 1.97
CA MET A 16 -0.39 13.03 2.31
C MET A 16 -0.50 14.37 3.03
N MET A 17 0.40 14.63 3.99
CA MET A 17 0.47 15.90 4.71
C MET A 17 0.71 17.07 3.73
N ALA A 18 1.71 16.95 2.85
CA ALA A 18 2.05 18.00 1.90
C ALA A 18 0.93 18.26 0.88
N VAL A 19 0.37 17.20 0.29
CA VAL A 19 -0.74 17.29 -0.67
C VAL A 19 -1.99 17.84 -0.01
N GLY A 20 -2.31 17.39 1.21
CA GLY A 20 -3.45 17.89 1.98
C GLY A 20 -3.32 19.38 2.32
N LEU A 21 -2.12 19.81 2.71
CA LEU A 21 -1.83 21.22 2.96
C LEU A 21 -2.02 22.07 1.70
N ILE A 22 -1.43 21.64 0.58
CA ILE A 22 -1.57 22.35 -0.70
C ILE A 22 -3.04 22.42 -1.10
N GLY A 23 -3.73 21.26 -1.14
CA GLY A 23 -5.13 21.18 -1.54
C GLY A 23 -6.05 22.06 -0.70
N THR A 24 -5.81 22.15 0.61
CA THR A 24 -6.59 23.02 1.51
C THR A 24 -6.50 24.49 1.14
N PHE A 25 -5.33 24.98 0.73
CA PHE A 25 -5.09 26.40 0.45
C PHE A 25 -5.22 26.78 -1.02
N THR A 26 -5.20 25.80 -1.93
CA THR A 26 -5.40 26.04 -3.38
C THR A 26 -6.85 25.94 -3.81
N GLU A 27 -7.70 25.25 -3.05
CA GLU A 27 -9.13 25.15 -3.35
C GLU A 27 -9.85 26.49 -3.07
N HIS A 28 -10.83 26.84 -3.91
CA HIS A 28 -11.64 28.08 -3.81
C HIS A 28 -10.87 29.42 -3.81
N ASN A 29 -9.76 29.55 -4.56
CA ASN A 29 -9.09 30.85 -4.70
C ASN A 29 -8.78 31.52 -3.33
N PHE A 30 -8.43 30.72 -2.31
CA PHE A 30 -8.28 31.16 -0.90
C PHE A 30 -7.35 32.38 -0.74
N LEU A 31 -6.41 32.56 -1.68
CA LEU A 31 -5.42 33.63 -1.72
C LEU A 31 -5.68 34.71 -2.78
N GLN A 32 -6.68 34.55 -3.66
CA GLN A 32 -7.01 35.61 -4.63
C GLN A 32 -7.96 36.63 -3.99
N PRO A 33 -7.66 37.94 -4.11
CA PRO A 33 -8.58 38.96 -3.63
C PRO A 33 -9.90 38.88 -4.40
N ALA A 34 -11.00 39.01 -3.66
CA ALA A 34 -12.34 39.11 -4.20
C ALA A 34 -12.38 40.15 -5.33
N LYS A 35 -12.66 39.72 -6.57
CA LYS A 35 -12.93 40.64 -7.67
C LYS A 35 -14.28 41.32 -7.40
N SER A 36 -14.29 42.65 -7.47
CA SER A 36 -15.35 43.58 -7.02
C SER A 36 -16.74 43.42 -7.67
N ASP A 37 -16.88 42.51 -8.62
CA ASP A 37 -18.01 42.45 -9.55
C ASP A 37 -18.55 41.01 -9.70
N GLN A 38 -17.99 40.08 -8.95
CA GLN A 38 -18.51 38.73 -8.78
C GLN A 38 -18.93 38.60 -7.32
N ALA A 39 -20.07 37.97 -7.03
CA ALA A 39 -20.47 37.62 -5.69
C ALA A 39 -19.39 36.73 -5.04
N SER A 40 -18.38 37.36 -4.47
CA SER A 40 -17.21 36.76 -3.86
C SER A 40 -17.61 36.23 -2.49
N GLY A 41 -17.87 34.93 -2.36
CA GLY A 41 -17.93 34.34 -1.02
C GLY A 41 -18.80 33.12 -0.79
N ALA A 42 -19.63 32.69 -1.74
CA ALA A 42 -20.45 31.49 -1.54
C ALA A 42 -19.67 30.22 -1.94
N TRP A 43 -19.08 29.57 -0.95
CA TRP A 43 -18.50 28.24 -1.08
C TRP A 43 -19.50 27.26 -1.70
N SER A 44 -19.14 26.60 -2.81
CA SER A 44 -19.96 25.54 -3.36
C SER A 44 -19.81 24.24 -2.56
N HIS A 45 -20.77 23.32 -2.71
CA HIS A 45 -20.68 21.99 -2.11
C HIS A 45 -19.40 21.24 -2.54
N LYS A 46 -18.98 21.41 -3.80
CA LYS A 46 -17.74 20.84 -4.34
C LYS A 46 -16.52 21.41 -3.62
N ASP A 47 -16.45 22.72 -3.49
CA ASP A 47 -15.33 23.41 -2.85
C ASP A 47 -15.16 22.99 -1.39
N LEU A 48 -16.28 22.88 -0.66
CA LEU A 48 -16.30 22.40 0.73
C LEU A 48 -15.81 20.95 0.82
N GLN A 49 -16.32 20.05 -0.03
CA GLN A 49 -15.90 18.65 -0.01
C GLN A 49 -14.41 18.50 -0.33
N HIS A 50 -13.90 19.19 -1.35
CA HIS A 50 -12.50 19.13 -1.76
C HIS A 50 -11.57 19.69 -0.67
N THR A 51 -11.95 20.81 -0.07
CA THR A 51 -11.19 21.41 1.05
C THR A 51 -11.18 20.50 2.28
N MET A 52 -12.32 19.90 2.65
CA MET A 52 -12.37 18.98 3.79
C MET A 52 -11.54 17.71 3.55
N ILE A 53 -11.47 17.22 2.31
CA ILE A 53 -10.56 16.13 1.94
C ILE A 53 -9.11 16.56 2.17
N GLY A 54 -8.72 17.76 1.70
CA GLY A 54 -7.39 18.33 1.94
C GLY A 54 -7.02 18.41 3.43
N ILE A 55 -7.92 18.95 4.26
CA ILE A 55 -7.73 19.05 5.71
C ILE A 55 -7.59 17.65 6.34
N SER A 56 -8.41 16.70 5.93
CA SER A 56 -8.34 15.32 6.44
C SER A 56 -7.02 14.63 6.09
N TRP A 57 -6.51 14.83 4.86
CA TRP A 57 -5.21 14.32 4.42
C TRP A 57 -4.06 14.96 5.18
N PHE A 58 -4.14 16.26 5.44
CA PHE A 58 -3.16 16.97 6.26
C PHE A 58 -3.10 16.41 7.69
N ALA A 59 -4.25 16.32 8.36
CA ALA A 59 -4.34 15.82 9.73
C ALA A 59 -3.90 14.36 9.85
N ALA A 60 -4.35 13.49 8.94
CA ALA A 60 -3.95 12.09 8.92
C ALA A 60 -2.46 11.91 8.59
N GLY A 61 -1.92 12.73 7.67
CA GLY A 61 -0.50 12.75 7.35
C GLY A 61 0.35 13.10 8.57
N LEU A 62 -0.02 14.13 9.33
CA LEU A 62 0.64 14.47 10.59
C LEU A 62 0.63 13.31 11.59
N LEU A 63 -0.54 12.68 11.79
CA LEU A 63 -0.68 11.55 12.70
C LEU A 63 0.19 10.35 12.28
N GLY A 64 0.12 9.97 11.00
CA GLY A 64 0.89 8.84 10.47
C GLY A 64 2.40 9.09 10.52
N MET A 65 2.85 10.32 10.23
CA MET A 65 4.25 10.72 10.40
C MET A 65 4.68 10.63 11.86
N LEU A 66 3.87 11.12 12.80
CA LEU A 66 4.19 11.09 14.23
C LEU A 66 4.34 9.64 14.73
N MET A 67 3.42 8.75 14.35
CA MET A 67 3.50 7.33 14.67
C MET A 67 4.72 6.64 14.04
N ALA A 68 5.17 7.11 12.88
CA ALA A 68 6.30 6.54 12.15
C ALA A 68 7.66 7.22 12.45
N TRP A 69 7.68 8.34 13.18
CA TRP A 69 8.83 9.27 13.26
C TRP A 69 10.11 8.61 13.80
N ASN A 70 9.97 7.86 14.89
CA ASN A 70 11.05 7.11 15.56
C ASN A 70 10.77 5.59 15.54
N SER A 71 9.93 5.14 14.62
CA SER A 71 9.52 3.75 14.52
C SER A 71 10.53 2.93 13.72
N HIS A 72 10.74 1.68 14.13
CA HIS A 72 11.50 0.73 13.34
C HIS A 72 10.83 0.54 11.97
N PRO A 73 11.56 0.32 10.86
CA PRO A 73 10.96 0.08 9.54
C PRO A 73 9.91 -1.04 9.48
N ARG A 74 9.92 -1.94 10.46
CA ARG A 74 8.95 -3.04 10.61
C ARG A 74 7.65 -2.63 11.29
N ASN A 75 7.62 -1.48 11.97
CA ASN A 75 6.43 -0.97 12.62
C ASN A 75 5.58 -0.21 11.59
N ARG A 76 4.92 -1.00 10.74
CA ARG A 76 3.96 -0.51 9.75
C ARG A 76 2.73 0.04 10.47
N ASN A 77 2.08 1.06 9.91
CA ASN A 77 0.86 1.64 10.48
C ASN A 77 -0.24 1.80 9.42
N VAL A 78 -1.50 1.68 9.86
CA VAL A 78 -2.65 1.65 8.95
C VAL A 78 -3.23 3.03 8.64
N VAL A 79 -2.67 4.11 9.19
CA VAL A 79 -3.26 5.46 9.08
C VAL A 79 -3.44 5.89 7.63
N PRO A 80 -2.41 5.81 6.74
CA PRO A 80 -2.60 6.12 5.32
C PRO A 80 -3.72 5.30 4.67
N ALA A 81 -3.76 4.00 4.94
CA ALA A 81 -4.71 3.09 4.32
C ALA A 81 -6.17 3.40 4.71
N ILE A 82 -6.41 3.77 5.97
CA ILE A 82 -7.74 4.18 6.43
C ILE A 82 -8.15 5.50 5.76
N THR A 83 -7.23 6.47 5.64
CA THR A 83 -7.51 7.73 4.94
C THR A 83 -7.82 7.49 3.46
N PHE A 84 -7.12 6.55 2.82
CA PHE A 84 -7.41 6.13 1.46
C PHE A 84 -8.83 5.55 1.32
N ILE A 85 -9.24 4.66 2.22
CA ILE A 85 -10.61 4.13 2.22
C ILE A 85 -11.65 5.25 2.41
N ALA A 86 -11.45 6.12 3.41
CA ALA A 86 -12.40 7.21 3.70
C ALA A 86 -12.53 8.17 2.52
N THR A 87 -11.41 8.53 1.89
CA THR A 87 -11.40 9.39 0.69
C THR A 87 -12.07 8.68 -0.48
N GLY A 88 -11.78 7.39 -0.67
CA GLY A 88 -12.40 6.60 -1.73
C GLY A 88 -13.91 6.54 -1.62
N ILE A 89 -14.45 6.32 -0.41
CA ILE A 89 -15.89 6.36 -0.13
C ILE A 89 -16.48 7.74 -0.45
N ALA A 90 -15.82 8.82 -0.04
CA ALA A 90 -16.27 10.17 -0.34
C ALA A 90 -16.35 10.43 -1.85
N MET A 91 -15.39 9.90 -2.63
CA MET A 91 -15.32 10.05 -4.08
C MET A 91 -16.32 9.17 -4.84
N ILE A 92 -16.67 8.01 -4.30
CA ILE A 92 -17.73 7.14 -4.86
C ILE A 92 -19.09 7.85 -4.88
N ILE A 93 -19.39 8.63 -3.84
CA ILE A 93 -20.67 9.37 -3.74
C ILE A 93 -20.56 10.81 -4.27
N HIS A 94 -19.39 11.21 -4.78
CA HIS A 94 -19.13 12.56 -5.22
C HIS A 94 -19.75 12.83 -6.60
N GLN A 95 -20.57 13.87 -6.68
CA GLN A 95 -21.22 14.29 -7.92
C GLN A 95 -20.43 15.43 -8.56
N GLN A 96 -20.06 15.26 -9.83
CA GLN A 96 -19.57 16.32 -10.69
C GLN A 96 -20.69 16.88 -11.56
N ASP A 97 -20.43 18.00 -12.21
CA ASP A 97 -21.38 18.67 -13.11
C ASP A 97 -21.59 17.89 -14.42
N LEU A 98 -20.57 17.14 -14.86
CA LEU A 98 -20.66 16.24 -16.00
C LEU A 98 -20.86 14.80 -15.50
N ALA A 99 -21.93 14.14 -15.96
CA ALA A 99 -22.25 12.76 -15.56
C ALA A 99 -21.08 11.78 -15.82
N MET A 100 -20.38 11.94 -16.95
CA MET A 100 -19.17 11.16 -17.24
C MET A 100 -18.04 11.42 -16.23
N SER A 101 -17.87 12.67 -15.77
CA SER A 101 -16.87 12.99 -14.74
C SER A 101 -17.23 12.36 -13.39
N SER A 102 -18.51 12.27 -13.03
CA SER A 102 -18.97 11.53 -11.84
C SER A 102 -18.65 10.03 -11.95
N GLN A 103 -18.79 9.43 -13.14
CA GLN A 103 -18.41 8.03 -13.37
C GLN A 103 -16.90 7.80 -13.24
N VAL A 104 -16.07 8.72 -13.73
CA VAL A 104 -14.61 8.65 -13.55
C VAL A 104 -14.21 8.86 -12.09
N HIS A 105 -14.88 9.77 -11.37
CA HIS A 105 -14.70 9.93 -9.92
C HIS A 105 -15.09 8.68 -9.12
N PHE A 106 -16.15 7.98 -9.54
CA PHE A 106 -16.51 6.70 -8.96
C PHE A 106 -15.36 5.68 -9.10
N LEU A 107 -14.76 5.58 -10.28
CA LEU A 107 -13.62 4.68 -10.52
C LEU A 107 -12.37 5.08 -9.73
N PHE A 108 -12.10 6.39 -9.63
CA PHE A 108 -11.08 6.95 -8.74
C PHE A 108 -11.32 6.54 -7.29
N GLY A 109 -12.54 6.70 -6.79
CA GLY A 109 -12.89 6.35 -5.42
C GLY A 109 -12.81 4.84 -5.16
N ALA A 110 -13.32 4.02 -6.07
CA ALA A 110 -13.27 2.57 -5.97
C ALA A 110 -11.83 2.05 -5.94
N SER A 111 -10.95 2.55 -6.81
CA SER A 111 -9.53 2.19 -6.81
C SER A 111 -8.82 2.65 -5.53
N LEU A 112 -9.20 3.80 -4.94
CA LEU A 112 -8.68 4.28 -3.65
C LEU A 112 -9.10 3.39 -2.47
N VAL A 113 -10.34 2.88 -2.47
CA VAL A 113 -10.79 1.89 -1.48
C VAL A 113 -9.99 0.60 -1.62
N CYS A 114 -9.82 0.09 -2.85
CA CYS A 114 -9.01 -1.10 -3.10
C CYS A 114 -7.54 -0.90 -2.68
N LEU A 115 -6.97 0.28 -2.93
CA LEU A 115 -5.63 0.65 -2.46
C LEU A 115 -5.53 0.53 -0.94
N GLY A 116 -6.45 1.10 -0.18
CA GLY A 116 -6.42 1.02 1.27
C GLY A 116 -6.64 -0.39 1.80
N LEU A 117 -7.59 -1.15 1.24
CA LEU A 117 -7.83 -2.54 1.64
C LEU A 117 -6.64 -3.46 1.38
N THR A 118 -6.02 -3.34 0.20
CA THR A 118 -4.83 -4.14 -0.13
C THR A 118 -3.63 -3.74 0.72
N THR A 119 -3.48 -2.46 1.06
CA THR A 119 -2.44 -1.99 2.00
C THR A 119 -2.63 -2.58 3.40
N ILE A 120 -3.86 -2.61 3.93
CA ILE A 120 -4.15 -3.26 5.22
C ILE A 120 -3.85 -4.76 5.14
N GLY A 121 -4.24 -5.41 4.04
CA GLY A 121 -3.92 -6.81 3.77
C GLY A 121 -2.42 -7.08 3.80
N GLU A 122 -1.62 -6.26 3.11
CA GLU A 122 -0.16 -6.36 3.09
C GLU A 122 0.43 -6.23 4.50
N ILE A 123 0.07 -5.17 5.22
CA ILE A 123 0.54 -4.94 6.60
C ILE A 123 0.20 -6.13 7.50
N THR A 124 -1.00 -6.69 7.35
CA THR A 124 -1.45 -7.85 8.14
C THR A 124 -0.65 -9.11 7.80
N LEU A 125 -0.39 -9.36 6.51
CA LEU A 125 0.38 -10.53 6.05
C LEU A 125 1.85 -10.47 6.49
N LEU A 126 2.47 -9.28 6.42
CA LEU A 126 3.82 -9.04 6.93
C LEU A 126 3.88 -9.20 8.46
N GLY A 127 2.91 -8.61 9.17
CA GLY A 127 2.82 -8.71 10.63
C GLY A 127 2.60 -10.15 11.13
N ALA A 128 1.90 -10.98 10.35
CA ALA A 128 1.70 -12.40 10.64
C ALA A 128 2.90 -13.29 10.28
N GLY A 129 3.92 -12.76 9.59
CA GLY A 129 5.07 -13.53 9.11
C GLY A 129 4.71 -14.53 8.00
N VAL A 130 3.61 -14.30 7.27
CA VAL A 130 3.21 -15.13 6.12
C VAL A 130 4.02 -14.76 4.87
N VAL A 131 4.44 -13.50 4.78
CA VAL A 131 5.30 -12.96 3.73
C VAL A 131 6.57 -12.40 4.38
N ASP A 132 7.73 -12.77 3.85
CA ASP A 132 9.02 -12.30 4.35
C ASP A 132 9.34 -10.88 3.84
N ASP A 133 9.67 -9.98 4.77
CA ASP A 133 10.00 -8.56 4.52
C ASP A 133 11.36 -8.34 3.79
N TYR A 134 12.14 -9.41 3.61
CA TYR A 134 13.53 -9.37 3.13
C TYR A 134 13.77 -10.05 1.77
N SER A 135 12.73 -10.64 1.19
CA SER A 135 12.82 -11.35 -0.09
C SER A 135 12.39 -10.47 -1.26
N GLU A 136 12.38 -11.03 -2.47
CA GLU A 136 11.74 -10.36 -3.61
C GLU A 136 10.29 -10.00 -3.26
N PRO A 137 9.76 -8.84 -3.71
CA PRO A 137 8.40 -8.44 -3.39
C PRO A 137 7.40 -9.53 -3.77
N ALA A 138 6.52 -9.87 -2.83
CA ALA A 138 5.50 -10.87 -3.08
C ALA A 138 4.52 -10.38 -4.16
N PRO A 139 3.94 -11.28 -4.98
CA PRO A 139 2.97 -10.89 -6.02
C PRO A 139 1.84 -9.98 -5.52
N PHE A 140 1.39 -10.18 -4.27
CA PHE A 140 0.34 -9.38 -3.65
C PHE A 140 0.71 -7.90 -3.47
N GLN A 141 1.99 -7.58 -3.22
CA GLN A 141 2.43 -6.19 -3.01
C GLN A 141 2.31 -5.35 -4.28
N TYR A 142 2.40 -5.96 -5.46
CA TYR A 142 2.18 -5.26 -6.73
C TYR A 142 0.72 -4.85 -6.94
N VAL A 143 -0.23 -5.53 -6.30
CA VAL A 143 -1.66 -5.18 -6.39
C VAL A 143 -1.91 -3.81 -5.77
N THR A 144 -1.30 -3.53 -4.62
CA THR A 144 -1.37 -2.22 -3.95
C THR A 144 -0.83 -1.12 -4.85
N VAL A 145 0.33 -1.34 -5.46
CA VAL A 145 0.96 -0.37 -6.39
C VAL A 145 0.08 -0.12 -7.61
N LEU A 146 -0.54 -1.17 -8.17
CA LEU A 146 -1.44 -1.02 -9.31
C LEU A 146 -2.67 -0.17 -8.99
N PHE A 147 -3.30 -0.39 -7.83
CA PHE A 147 -4.44 0.43 -7.40
C PHE A 147 -4.04 1.87 -7.08
N MET A 148 -2.83 2.10 -6.57
CA MET A 148 -2.27 3.44 -6.38
C MET A 148 -2.15 4.18 -7.72
N CYS A 149 -1.56 3.54 -8.73
CA CYS A 149 -1.44 4.12 -10.07
C CYS A 149 -2.81 4.34 -10.72
N SER A 150 -3.71 3.35 -10.64
CA SER A 150 -5.07 3.44 -11.19
C SER A 150 -5.88 4.59 -10.58
N SER A 151 -5.77 4.77 -9.26
CA SER A 151 -6.39 5.89 -8.56
C SER A 151 -5.80 7.23 -9.03
N GLY A 152 -4.47 7.35 -9.10
CA GLY A 152 -3.82 8.56 -9.60
C GLY A 152 -4.20 8.92 -11.04
N MET A 153 -4.23 7.93 -11.94
CA MET A 153 -4.64 8.15 -13.34
C MET A 153 -6.10 8.57 -13.43
N SER A 154 -6.99 7.94 -12.66
CA SER A 154 -8.41 8.29 -12.63
C SER A 154 -8.66 9.69 -12.07
N LEU A 155 -7.91 10.08 -11.03
CA LEU A 155 -7.97 11.44 -10.46
C LEU A 155 -7.58 12.50 -11.50
N MET A 156 -6.42 12.34 -12.14
CA MET A 156 -5.94 13.27 -13.18
C MET A 156 -6.85 13.25 -14.41
N GLY A 157 -7.42 12.10 -14.74
CA GLY A 157 -8.29 11.89 -15.89
C GLY A 157 -9.69 12.48 -15.73
N ALA A 158 -10.11 12.86 -14.52
CA ALA A 158 -11.45 13.40 -14.26
C ALA A 158 -11.59 14.91 -14.54
N ASN A 159 -10.54 15.56 -15.05
CA ASN A 159 -10.54 16.99 -15.34
C ASN A 159 -11.62 17.40 -16.36
N ARG A 160 -12.29 18.53 -16.12
CA ARG A 160 -13.45 19.01 -16.90
C ARG A 160 -13.16 19.07 -18.40
N ASP A 161 -12.07 19.71 -18.80
CA ASP A 161 -11.77 19.95 -20.22
C ASP A 161 -11.47 18.65 -20.96
N MET A 162 -10.81 17.70 -20.28
CA MET A 162 -10.55 16.38 -20.82
C MET A 162 -11.86 15.61 -21.02
N ILE A 163 -12.76 15.62 -20.04
CA ILE A 163 -14.07 14.98 -20.14
C ILE A 163 -14.91 15.58 -21.29
N LEU A 164 -14.90 16.91 -21.45
CA LEU A 164 -15.58 17.56 -22.58
C LEU A 164 -15.03 17.14 -23.93
N LEU A 165 -13.70 17.02 -24.06
CA LEU A 165 -13.06 16.50 -25.28
C LEU A 165 -13.51 15.07 -25.60
N LEU A 166 -13.60 14.21 -24.58
CA LEU A 166 -14.05 12.82 -24.74
C LEU A 166 -15.51 12.73 -25.17
N ILE A 167 -16.39 13.51 -24.54
CA ILE A 167 -17.81 13.61 -24.91
C ILE A 167 -17.95 14.05 -26.37
N ASN A 168 -17.22 15.09 -26.78
CA ASN A 168 -17.23 15.58 -28.16
C ASN A 168 -16.69 14.54 -29.16
N SER A 169 -15.78 13.67 -28.70
CA SER A 169 -15.20 12.57 -29.49
C SER A 169 -16.04 11.29 -29.45
N GLN A 170 -17.22 11.31 -28.83
CA GLN A 170 -18.11 10.15 -28.67
C GLN A 170 -17.43 8.96 -27.96
N ILE A 171 -16.51 9.25 -27.02
CA ILE A 171 -15.86 8.22 -26.20
C ILE A 171 -16.67 8.03 -24.92
N GLU A 172 -17.11 6.80 -24.67
CA GLU A 172 -17.85 6.45 -23.46
C GLU A 172 -16.94 6.30 -22.23
N ALA A 173 -17.53 6.43 -21.04
CA ALA A 173 -16.81 6.33 -19.77
C ALA A 173 -16.10 4.98 -19.59
N ALA A 174 -16.71 3.88 -20.04
CA ALA A 174 -16.11 2.54 -19.94
C ALA A 174 -14.83 2.43 -20.80
N THR A 175 -14.87 2.91 -22.04
CA THR A 175 -13.70 2.96 -22.91
C THR A 175 -12.61 3.83 -22.31
N TYR A 176 -12.98 4.99 -21.77
CA TYR A 176 -12.02 5.87 -21.10
C TYR A 176 -11.41 5.24 -19.84
N ALA A 177 -12.19 4.52 -19.05
CA ALA A 177 -11.70 3.77 -17.90
C ALA A 177 -10.63 2.74 -18.28
N LEU A 178 -10.83 2.01 -19.39
CA LEU A 178 -9.84 1.06 -19.91
C LEU A 178 -8.57 1.75 -20.40
N ILE A 179 -8.68 2.95 -20.98
CA ILE A 179 -7.52 3.78 -21.35
C ILE A 179 -6.73 4.16 -20.10
N LEU A 180 -7.39 4.66 -19.06
CA LEU A 180 -6.73 5.06 -17.80
C LEU A 180 -6.09 3.86 -17.08
N LEU A 181 -6.76 2.71 -17.08
CA LEU A 181 -6.19 1.47 -16.55
C LEU A 181 -4.96 1.02 -17.37
N SER A 182 -5.00 1.13 -18.68
CA SER A 182 -3.87 0.82 -19.57
C SER A 182 -2.67 1.72 -19.28
N LEU A 183 -2.89 3.02 -19.10
CA LEU A 183 -1.84 3.96 -18.71
C LEU A 183 -1.26 3.62 -17.33
N SER A 184 -2.09 3.15 -16.41
CA SER A 184 -1.63 2.69 -15.09
C SER A 184 -0.68 1.50 -15.21
N PHE A 185 -0.98 0.53 -16.08
CA PHE A 185 -0.07 -0.57 -16.37
C PHE A 185 1.25 -0.10 -16.99
N VAL A 186 1.21 0.88 -17.89
CA VAL A 186 2.43 1.45 -18.50
C VAL A 186 3.32 2.13 -17.44
N VAL A 187 2.72 2.86 -16.49
CA VAL A 187 3.47 3.50 -15.40
C VAL A 187 4.11 2.44 -14.51
N VAL A 188 3.35 1.43 -14.07
CA VAL A 188 3.88 0.33 -13.25
C VAL A 188 4.99 -0.42 -14.00
N PHE A 189 4.78 -0.73 -15.28
CA PHE A 189 5.78 -1.35 -16.15
C PHE A 189 7.08 -0.54 -16.21
N TYR A 190 6.97 0.78 -16.41
CA TYR A 190 8.13 1.66 -16.49
C TYR A 190 8.95 1.63 -15.19
N PHE A 191 8.32 1.75 -14.03
CA PHE A 191 9.03 1.68 -12.74
C PHE A 191 9.62 0.29 -12.48
N TYR A 192 8.88 -0.76 -12.79
CA TYR A 192 9.37 -2.13 -12.66
C TYR A 192 10.63 -2.36 -13.50
N LEU A 193 10.59 -1.92 -14.77
CA LEU A 193 11.73 -2.01 -15.69
C LEU A 193 12.94 -1.24 -15.18
N LEU A 194 12.76 -0.03 -14.63
CA LEU A 194 13.87 0.75 -14.08
C LEU A 194 14.51 0.08 -12.86
N ILE A 195 13.70 -0.50 -11.97
CA ILE A 195 14.19 -1.21 -10.77
C ILE A 195 14.94 -2.46 -11.20
N ASP A 196 14.39 -3.25 -12.12
CA ASP A 196 15.01 -4.47 -12.63
C ASP A 196 16.34 -4.17 -13.35
N LEU A 197 16.34 -3.16 -14.22
CA LEU A 197 17.55 -2.68 -14.89
C LEU A 197 18.61 -2.21 -13.88
N TYR A 198 18.21 -1.46 -12.85
CA TYR A 198 19.12 -1.02 -11.79
C TYR A 198 19.74 -2.22 -11.07
N ARG A 199 18.96 -3.24 -10.72
CA ARG A 199 19.45 -4.46 -10.07
C ARG A 199 20.42 -5.23 -10.95
N ALA A 200 20.12 -5.33 -12.25
CA ALA A 200 21.00 -5.98 -13.23
C ALA A 200 22.35 -5.25 -13.37
N LEU A 201 22.34 -3.90 -13.35
CA LEU A 201 23.54 -3.08 -13.53
C LEU A 201 24.37 -2.88 -12.25
N ALA A 202 23.72 -2.79 -11.08
CA ALA A 202 24.40 -2.49 -9.82
C ALA A 202 25.28 -3.65 -9.31
N GLY A 203 25.09 -4.88 -9.83
CA GLY A 203 25.78 -6.07 -9.35
C GLY A 203 25.35 -6.48 -7.94
N PRO A 204 25.95 -7.54 -7.37
CA PRO A 204 25.63 -7.95 -6.00
C PRO A 204 25.96 -6.84 -4.99
N PRO A 205 25.18 -6.70 -3.90
CA PRO A 205 25.43 -5.68 -2.90
C PRO A 205 26.88 -5.74 -2.40
N SER A 206 27.55 -4.59 -2.26
CA SER A 206 28.90 -4.56 -1.68
C SER A 206 28.88 -5.22 -0.29
N ALA A 207 30.01 -5.82 0.14
CA ALA A 207 30.10 -6.61 1.38
C ALA A 207 29.51 -5.88 2.61
N LYS A 208 29.62 -4.54 2.64
CA LYS A 208 29.03 -3.66 3.65
C LYS A 208 27.50 -3.81 3.79
N TYR A 209 26.78 -4.01 2.69
CA TYR A 209 25.33 -4.20 2.68
C TYR A 209 24.92 -5.68 2.83
N ARG A 210 25.82 -6.61 2.48
CA ARG A 210 25.63 -8.05 2.72
C ARG A 210 25.55 -8.34 4.22
N GLU A 211 26.46 -7.76 5.00
CA GLU A 211 26.45 -7.87 6.46
C GLU A 211 25.25 -7.19 7.15
N LEU A 212 24.52 -6.30 6.46
CA LEU A 212 23.26 -5.74 6.99
C LEU A 212 22.09 -6.72 6.79
N GLY A 213 22.08 -7.45 5.67
CA GLY A 213 21.13 -8.54 5.44
C GLY A 213 21.32 -9.68 6.44
N ASP A 214 22.57 -10.09 6.67
CA ASP A 214 22.92 -11.18 7.59
C ASP A 214 22.74 -10.83 9.08
N ARG A 215 22.68 -9.53 9.42
CA ARG A 215 22.42 -9.04 10.79
C ARG A 215 20.95 -8.85 11.11
N CYS A 216 20.07 -9.00 10.12
CA CYS A 216 18.66 -9.13 10.38
C CYS A 216 18.46 -10.45 11.13
N PRO A 217 17.98 -10.45 12.39
CA PRO A 217 17.65 -11.71 13.04
C PRO A 217 16.61 -12.39 12.16
N ASP A 218 16.85 -13.67 11.81
CA ASP A 218 15.81 -14.50 11.25
C ASP A 218 14.57 -14.33 12.14
N PRO A 219 13.36 -14.18 11.56
CA PRO A 219 12.15 -14.22 12.36
C PRO A 219 12.26 -15.49 13.22
N PRO A 220 11.90 -15.44 14.52
CA PRO A 220 11.88 -16.65 15.32
C PRO A 220 10.99 -17.61 14.55
N SER A 221 11.61 -18.59 13.89
CA SER A 221 10.88 -19.67 13.24
C SER A 221 9.88 -20.10 14.29
N GLN A 222 8.58 -19.93 14.00
CA GLN A 222 7.58 -20.50 14.85
C GLN A 222 7.90 -21.98 14.81
N ARG A 223 8.60 -22.40 15.87
CA ARG A 223 8.89 -23.76 16.22
C ARG A 223 7.52 -24.32 16.60
N PHE A 224 6.66 -24.50 15.60
CA PHE A 224 5.61 -25.49 15.65
C PHE A 224 6.37 -26.78 15.87
N SER A 225 6.50 -27.08 17.15
CA SER A 225 6.98 -28.34 17.68
C SER A 225 6.25 -29.42 16.91
N LYS A 226 6.93 -30.02 15.93
CA LYS A 226 6.68 -31.42 15.65
C LYS A 226 7.14 -32.16 16.91
N SER A 227 6.26 -32.25 17.91
CA SER A 227 6.41 -33.22 19.00
C SER A 227 6.14 -34.60 18.42
N SER A 228 7.10 -35.06 17.62
CA SER A 228 7.26 -36.44 17.22
C SER A 228 8.55 -36.90 17.85
N GLN A 229 8.44 -37.49 19.04
CA GLN A 229 9.17 -38.68 19.50
C GLN A 229 9.09 -38.77 21.03
N GLY A 230 8.70 -39.94 21.53
CA GLY A 230 9.02 -40.33 22.90
C GLY A 230 7.97 -41.08 23.71
N THR A 231 7.03 -41.82 23.12
CA THR A 231 6.28 -42.83 23.90
C THR A 231 7.21 -44.00 24.19
N THR A 232 7.83 -43.98 25.37
CA THR A 232 8.56 -45.11 25.96
C THR A 232 7.59 -46.26 26.23
N LEU A 233 7.59 -47.26 25.37
CA LEU A 233 7.06 -48.59 25.68
C LEU A 233 8.13 -49.36 26.47
N SER A 234 7.83 -49.60 27.73
CA SER A 234 8.58 -50.46 28.64
C SER A 234 8.55 -51.92 28.16
N GLN A 235 9.72 -52.47 27.85
CA GLN A 235 9.91 -53.93 27.83
C GLN A 235 10.34 -54.43 29.22
N PRO A 236 9.79 -55.56 29.72
CA PRO A 236 10.28 -56.17 30.94
C PRO A 236 11.54 -56.99 30.67
N ARG A 237 12.57 -56.80 31.51
CA ARG A 237 13.76 -57.65 31.59
C ARG A 237 13.43 -58.95 32.34
N THR A 238 13.75 -60.09 31.75
CA THR A 238 13.94 -61.37 32.46
C THR A 238 15.45 -61.63 32.61
N PRO A 239 15.94 -62.17 33.75
CA PRO A 239 17.37 -62.34 33.98
C PRO A 239 17.93 -63.68 33.47
N LEU A 240 19.25 -63.64 33.25
CA LEU A 240 20.16 -64.66 32.75
C LEU A 240 20.12 -66.02 33.49
N GLY A 241 20.24 -67.09 32.68
CA GLY A 241 21.30 -68.10 32.81
C GLY A 241 20.90 -69.47 33.35
N LEU A 242 21.16 -70.53 32.56
CA LEU A 242 22.01 -71.68 32.92
C LEU A 242 22.07 -72.74 31.79
N THR A 243 23.31 -72.99 31.33
CA THR A 243 23.97 -74.22 30.82
C THR A 243 23.37 -75.08 29.68
N PRO A 244 24.21 -75.55 28.73
CA PRO A 244 23.83 -76.54 27.73
C PRO A 244 24.09 -77.97 28.24
N ALA A 245 23.15 -78.88 27.97
CA ALA A 245 23.36 -80.31 28.11
C ALA A 245 22.82 -81.04 26.86
N THR A 246 23.65 -81.97 26.41
CA THR A 246 23.61 -82.86 25.25
C THR A 246 22.62 -84.02 25.37
N LEU A 247 22.41 -84.70 24.23
CA LEU A 247 21.81 -86.05 24.01
C LEU A 247 20.28 -86.08 24.01
N ASP A 248 19.56 -86.88 23.23
CA ASP A 248 19.82 -87.80 22.11
C ASP A 248 18.42 -88.23 21.61
N ILE A 249 18.38 -88.80 20.39
CA ILE A 249 17.27 -89.52 19.72
C ILE A 249 16.24 -88.65 18.98
#